data_AF-A0A2E9EEU2-F1
#
_entry.id   AF-A0A2E9EEU2-F1
#
_cell.length_a   1.000
_cell.length_b   1.000
_cell.length_c   1.000
_cell.angle_alpha   90.00
_cell.angle_beta   90.00
_cell.angle_gamma   90.00
#
_symmetry.space_group_name_H-M   'P 1'
#
loop_
_entity.id
_entity.type
_entity.pdbx_description
1 polymer ?
#
loop_
_entity_poly.entity_id
_entity_poly.type
_entity_poly.pdbx_seq_one_letter_code
_entity_poly.pdbx_strand_id
1 'polypeptide(L)'
;VAKKTTISWRRGYHLIPKFMFGLTTDIFSYKSRWLPVPLRAPFMKFMLELIQGKNEDIGLPKVTNSILATHPTVNSELYDAIRHGKVKPKPDIDKIDQNTVHFKDNSHEDFDVIIACTGFKIKHRFFDKDLIDFENGPVPLLHKMIPASINNLYFIGLFQPLGCIWPGAELQSKLAAKHLAGLWEPNSDMQKLIDFEISNPDVQQVESPRHTITVDDFSFRKRLKKELESTRSVNA
;
A
#
# COMPACT_ATOMS: atom_id res chain seq x y z
N VAL A 1 23.96 -16.49 -12.77
CA VAL A 1 24.13 -15.39 -11.80
C VAL A 1 24.46 -14.13 -12.60
N ALA A 2 23.82 -12.99 -12.33
CA ALA A 2 24.13 -11.74 -13.03
C ALA A 2 25.55 -11.26 -12.65
N LYS A 3 26.32 -10.74 -13.62
CA LYS A 3 27.65 -10.17 -13.37
C LYS A 3 27.58 -8.94 -12.48
N LYS A 4 26.47 -8.20 -12.56
CA LYS A 4 26.20 -6.97 -11.82
C LYS A 4 24.70 -6.74 -11.75
N THR A 5 24.24 -6.23 -10.61
CA THR A 5 22.86 -5.80 -10.40
C THR A 5 22.84 -4.39 -9.81
N THR A 6 22.02 -3.51 -10.38
CA THR A 6 21.82 -2.14 -9.90
C THR A 6 20.35 -1.92 -9.59
N ILE A 7 20.06 -1.21 -8.50
CA ILE A 7 18.70 -0.79 -8.15
C ILE A 7 18.63 0.74 -8.21
N SER A 8 17.76 1.25 -9.08
CA SER A 8 17.50 2.70 -9.18
C SER A 8 16.26 3.06 -8.39
N TRP A 9 16.36 4.06 -7.53
CA TRP A 9 15.22 4.63 -6.78
C TRP A 9 15.16 6.15 -6.91
N ARG A 10 13.99 6.64 -7.29
CA ARG A 10 13.67 8.08 -7.30
C ARG A 10 13.64 8.71 -5.90
N ARG A 11 13.21 7.96 -4.90
CA ARG A 11 13.05 8.43 -3.51
C ARG A 11 13.38 7.33 -2.52
N GLY A 12 13.71 7.72 -1.29
CA GLY A 12 13.92 6.76 -0.21
C GLY A 12 12.63 6.07 0.19
N TYR A 13 12.74 4.78 0.52
CA TYR A 13 11.67 3.99 1.12
C TYR A 13 12.17 3.35 2.41
N HIS A 14 11.29 3.24 3.40
CA HIS A 14 11.54 2.41 4.57
C HIS A 14 11.50 0.95 4.15
N LEU A 15 12.66 0.30 4.21
CA LEU A 15 12.78 -1.15 4.07
C LEU A 15 12.58 -1.77 5.43
N ILE A 16 11.62 -2.68 5.57
CA ILE A 16 11.30 -3.32 6.84
C ILE A 16 11.71 -4.79 6.75
N PRO A 17 12.49 -5.34 7.69
CA PRO A 17 12.84 -6.75 7.68
C PRO A 17 11.56 -7.59 7.86
N LYS A 18 11.58 -8.84 7.39
CA LYS A 18 10.44 -9.77 7.58
C LYS A 18 10.24 -10.14 9.05
N PHE A 19 11.33 -10.18 9.82
CA PHE A 19 11.35 -10.58 11.21
C PHE A 19 12.07 -9.54 12.08
N MET A 20 11.54 -9.29 13.26
CA MET A 20 12.16 -8.48 14.31
C MET A 20 11.94 -9.15 15.66
N PHE A 21 13.00 -9.30 16.46
CA PHE A 21 12.94 -9.96 17.78
C PHE A 21 12.28 -11.36 17.76
N GLY A 22 12.53 -12.13 16.70
CA GLY A 22 11.94 -13.48 16.54
C GLY A 22 10.46 -13.51 16.15
N LEU A 23 9.82 -12.34 15.98
CA LEU A 23 8.44 -12.20 15.54
C LEU A 23 8.39 -11.74 14.08
N THR A 24 7.31 -12.06 13.39
CA THR A 24 7.02 -11.42 12.11
C THR A 24 6.70 -9.94 12.33
N THR A 25 7.08 -9.11 11.37
CA THR A 25 6.96 -7.65 11.47
C THR A 25 5.53 -7.16 11.65
N ASP A 26 4.54 -7.86 11.08
CA ASP A 26 3.12 -7.57 11.25
C ASP A 26 2.66 -7.82 12.71
N ILE A 27 3.10 -8.91 13.34
CA ILE A 27 2.82 -9.19 14.76
C ILE A 27 3.50 -8.16 15.65
N PHE A 28 4.75 -7.78 15.34
CA PHE A 28 5.45 -6.73 16.08
C PHE A 28 4.73 -5.37 15.94
N SER A 29 4.32 -5.01 14.72
CA SER A 29 3.54 -3.80 14.46
C SER A 29 2.19 -3.84 15.18
N TYR A 30 1.52 -4.98 15.24
CA TYR A 30 0.29 -5.15 16.01
C TYR A 30 0.53 -4.93 17.51
N LYS A 31 1.55 -5.58 18.08
CA LYS A 31 1.88 -5.42 19.49
C LYS A 31 2.23 -3.98 19.83
N SER A 32 2.89 -3.22 18.94
CA SER A 32 3.23 -1.81 19.17
C SER A 32 2.04 -0.84 19.10
N ARG A 33 0.80 -1.30 18.85
CA ARG A 33 -0.41 -0.47 18.85
C ARG A 33 -0.75 0.16 20.20
N TRP A 34 -0.18 -0.32 21.31
CA TRP A 34 -0.36 0.31 22.63
C TRP A 34 0.28 1.70 22.71
N LEU A 35 1.23 2.03 21.82
CA LEU A 35 1.85 3.35 21.74
C LEU A 35 0.89 4.38 21.12
N PRO A 36 0.79 5.60 21.70
CA PRO A 36 0.06 6.70 21.08
C PRO A 36 0.53 7.00 19.66
N VAL A 37 -0.43 7.30 18.76
CA VAL A 37 -0.19 7.60 17.34
C VAL A 37 0.97 8.56 17.07
N PRO A 38 1.11 9.73 17.76
CA PRO A 38 2.20 10.66 17.44
C PRO A 38 3.59 10.11 17.78
N LEU A 39 3.70 9.20 18.75
CA LEU A 39 4.96 8.59 19.17
C LEU A 39 5.32 7.35 18.37
N ARG A 40 4.31 6.71 17.77
CA ARG A 40 4.49 5.41 17.12
C ARG A 40 5.39 5.47 15.89
N ALA A 41 5.19 6.44 14.99
CA ALA A 41 5.99 6.55 13.77
C ALA A 41 7.47 6.89 14.06
N PRO A 42 7.80 7.87 14.93
CA PRO A 42 9.19 8.12 15.35
C PRO A 42 9.82 6.90 16.03
N PHE A 43 9.10 6.22 16.92
CA PHE A 43 9.59 5.04 17.61
C PHE A 43 9.89 3.89 16.63
N MET A 44 8.97 3.59 15.70
CA MET A 44 9.19 2.56 14.68
C MET A 44 10.36 2.89 13.78
N LYS A 45 10.53 4.17 13.37
CA LYS A 45 11.69 4.61 12.60
C LYS A 45 12.99 4.40 13.39
N PHE A 46 13.02 4.83 14.66
CA PHE A 46 14.18 4.65 15.53
C PHE A 46 14.56 3.17 15.67
N MET A 47 13.58 2.31 15.96
CA MET A 47 13.79 0.86 16.06
C MET A 47 14.30 0.26 14.75
N LEU A 48 13.77 0.70 13.62
CA LEU A 48 14.22 0.25 12.31
C LEU A 48 15.68 0.62 12.06
N GLU A 49 16.04 1.89 12.25
CA GLU A 49 17.42 2.38 12.10
C GLU A 49 18.38 1.72 13.09
N LEU A 50 17.92 1.38 14.31
CA LEU A 50 18.73 0.65 15.29
C LEU A 50 19.04 -0.79 14.82
N ILE A 51 18.09 -1.46 14.18
CA ILE A 51 18.25 -2.84 13.72
C ILE A 51 19.09 -2.92 12.44
N GLN A 52 18.85 -2.03 11.47
CA GLN A 52 19.44 -2.16 10.13
C GLN A 52 20.37 -1.01 9.71
N GLY A 53 20.39 0.12 10.44
CA GLY A 53 21.08 1.35 10.04
C GLY A 53 20.24 2.23 9.11
N LYS A 54 20.78 3.38 8.69
CA LYS A 54 20.08 4.30 7.78
C LYS A 54 20.24 3.87 6.32
N ASN A 55 19.34 4.32 5.46
CA ASN A 55 19.41 4.05 4.02
C ASN A 55 20.66 4.69 3.41
N GLU A 56 20.96 5.95 3.77
CA GLU A 56 22.08 6.72 3.25
C GLU A 56 23.44 6.07 3.54
N ASP A 57 23.55 5.37 4.68
CA ASP A 57 24.79 4.70 5.09
C ASP A 57 25.19 3.55 4.14
N ILE A 58 24.23 3.03 3.37
CA ILE A 58 24.45 1.97 2.37
C ILE A 58 24.23 2.46 0.93
N GLY A 59 24.17 3.77 0.71
CA GLY A 59 24.01 4.38 -0.61
C GLY A 59 22.57 4.38 -1.15
N LEU A 60 21.58 3.90 -0.39
CA LEU A 60 20.17 4.08 -0.78
C LEU A 60 19.75 5.53 -0.56
N PRO A 61 18.79 6.05 -1.35
CA PRO A 61 18.24 7.38 -1.12
C PRO A 61 17.69 7.55 0.30
N LYS A 62 17.99 8.70 0.91
CA LYS A 62 17.49 9.10 2.23
C LYS A 62 15.97 9.12 2.25
N VAL A 63 15.39 8.61 3.33
CA VAL A 63 13.94 8.61 3.52
C VAL A 63 13.51 9.90 4.21
N THR A 64 12.69 10.70 3.53
CA THR A 64 12.23 12.02 4.01
C THR A 64 10.82 12.00 4.60
N ASN A 65 10.05 10.95 4.33
CA ASN A 65 8.66 10.80 4.77
C ASN A 65 8.54 9.90 6.02
N SER A 66 7.40 10.01 6.70
CA SER A 66 7.04 9.13 7.83
C SER A 66 6.99 7.65 7.40
N ILE A 67 7.30 6.74 8.33
CA ILE A 67 7.30 5.29 8.08
C ILE A 67 5.97 4.73 7.61
N LEU A 68 4.86 5.38 7.99
CA LEU A 68 3.52 5.02 7.56
C LEU A 68 3.04 5.80 6.33
N ALA A 69 3.80 6.81 5.85
CA ALA A 69 3.38 7.66 4.73
C ALA A 69 3.54 6.97 3.36
N THR A 70 4.18 5.81 3.31
CA THR A 70 4.24 4.97 2.12
C THR A 70 3.95 3.53 2.51
N HIS A 71 3.22 2.81 1.65
CA HIS A 71 3.16 1.35 1.76
C HIS A 71 4.53 0.72 2.06
N PRO A 72 4.63 -0.16 3.08
CA PRO A 72 5.89 -0.71 3.53
C PRO A 72 6.53 -1.59 2.44
N THR A 73 7.86 -1.49 2.32
CA THR A 73 8.65 -2.41 1.49
C THR A 73 9.29 -3.44 2.42
N VAL A 74 8.73 -4.64 2.46
CA VAL A 74 9.20 -5.69 3.39
C VAL A 74 10.26 -6.55 2.70
N ASN A 75 11.51 -6.46 3.13
CA ASN A 75 12.62 -7.23 2.57
C ASN A 75 13.76 -7.37 3.59
N SER A 76 14.22 -8.60 3.85
CA SER A 76 15.35 -8.85 4.76
C SER A 76 16.71 -8.97 4.06
N GLU A 77 16.73 -9.17 2.74
CA GLU A 77 17.95 -9.53 2.00
C GLU A 77 18.57 -8.35 1.24
N LEU A 78 17.79 -7.32 0.91
CA LEU A 78 18.26 -6.20 0.10
C LEU A 78 19.39 -5.43 0.79
N TYR A 79 19.26 -5.18 2.10
CA TYR A 79 20.31 -4.53 2.89
C TYR A 79 21.62 -5.33 2.83
N ASP A 80 21.54 -6.65 3.07
CA ASP A 80 22.71 -7.52 3.03
C ASP A 80 23.29 -7.61 1.62
N ALA A 81 22.45 -7.68 0.58
CA ALA A 81 22.89 -7.71 -0.81
C ALA A 81 23.64 -6.43 -1.19
N ILE A 82 23.20 -5.27 -0.71
CA ILE A 82 23.89 -3.99 -0.93
C ILE A 82 25.22 -3.95 -0.19
N ARG A 83 25.25 -4.32 1.10
CA ARG A 83 26.48 -4.34 1.91
C ARG A 83 27.55 -5.27 1.36
N HIS A 84 27.16 -6.40 0.78
CA HIS A 84 28.07 -7.32 0.10
C HIS A 84 28.42 -6.88 -1.34
N GLY A 85 27.95 -5.73 -1.81
CA GLY A 85 28.21 -5.22 -3.15
C GLY A 85 27.51 -5.99 -4.28
N LYS A 86 26.59 -6.92 -3.96
CA LYS A 86 25.83 -7.70 -4.94
C LYS A 86 24.79 -6.85 -5.66
N VAL A 87 24.26 -5.83 -4.99
CA VAL A 87 23.33 -4.84 -5.55
C VAL A 87 23.91 -3.44 -5.34
N LYS A 88 24.00 -2.65 -6.40
CA LYS A 88 24.48 -1.26 -6.33
C LYS A 88 23.30 -0.28 -6.39
N PRO A 89 23.08 0.54 -5.35
CA PRO A 89 22.11 1.63 -5.42
C PRO A 89 22.50 2.69 -6.45
N LYS A 90 21.50 3.23 -7.14
CA LYS A 90 21.60 4.42 -8.00
C LYS A 90 20.40 5.34 -7.77
N PRO A 91 20.53 6.66 -8.01
CA PRO A 91 19.40 7.58 -7.95
C PRO A 91 18.47 7.35 -9.15
N ASP A 92 17.49 8.23 -9.32
CA ASP A 92 16.54 8.15 -10.44
C ASP A 92 17.26 8.16 -11.80
N ILE A 93 16.59 7.55 -12.78
CA ILE A 93 17.05 7.56 -14.16
C ILE A 93 16.69 8.92 -14.78
N ASP A 94 17.66 9.55 -15.43
CA ASP A 94 17.45 10.78 -16.20
C ASP A 94 17.00 10.47 -17.63
N LYS A 95 17.75 9.62 -18.33
CA LYS A 95 17.43 9.14 -19.68
C LYS A 95 18.09 7.78 -19.94
N ILE A 96 17.59 7.08 -20.94
CA ILE A 96 18.17 5.84 -21.46
C ILE A 96 18.53 6.11 -22.91
N ASP A 97 19.79 5.90 -23.27
CA ASP A 97 20.30 6.02 -24.64
C ASP A 97 20.83 4.65 -25.08
N GLN A 98 20.05 3.95 -25.90
CA GLN A 98 20.29 2.54 -26.26
C GLN A 98 20.42 1.65 -25.01
N ASN A 99 21.64 1.21 -24.68
CA ASN A 99 21.94 0.37 -23.53
C ASN A 99 22.53 1.16 -22.35
N THR A 100 22.84 2.44 -22.56
CA THR A 100 23.42 3.31 -21.55
C THR A 100 22.31 3.98 -20.74
N VAL A 101 22.28 3.73 -19.43
CA VAL A 101 21.37 4.39 -18.51
C VAL A 101 22.10 5.57 -17.87
N HIS A 102 21.57 6.77 -18.06
CA HIS A 102 22.05 7.99 -17.41
C HIS A 102 21.23 8.26 -16.15
N PHE A 103 21.90 8.50 -15.03
CA PHE A 103 21.28 8.75 -13.74
C PHE A 103 21.31 10.24 -13.39
N LYS A 104 20.44 10.67 -12.47
CA LYS A 104 20.33 12.08 -12.04
C LYS A 104 21.58 12.65 -11.34
N ASP A 105 22.52 11.80 -10.94
CA ASP A 105 23.83 12.21 -10.38
C ASP A 105 24.91 12.42 -11.47
N ASN A 106 24.51 12.44 -12.75
CA ASN A 106 25.38 12.47 -13.94
C ASN A 106 26.21 11.20 -14.17
N SER A 107 26.10 10.18 -13.32
CA SER A 107 26.70 8.88 -13.61
C SER A 107 25.93 8.18 -14.73
N HIS A 108 26.63 7.34 -15.48
CA HIS A 108 26.04 6.51 -16.52
C HIS A 108 26.72 5.16 -16.55
N GLU A 109 25.96 4.12 -16.89
CA GLU A 109 26.47 2.76 -17.03
C GLU A 109 25.64 2.00 -18.07
N ASP A 110 26.27 1.03 -18.72
CA ASP A 110 25.60 0.14 -19.67
C ASP A 110 24.92 -1.04 -18.96
N PHE A 111 23.73 -1.40 -19.44
CA PHE A 111 22.93 -2.52 -18.95
C PHE A 111 22.37 -3.35 -20.10
N ASP A 112 22.49 -4.68 -19.99
CA ASP A 112 21.92 -5.62 -20.96
C ASP A 112 20.40 -5.75 -20.80
N VAL A 113 19.88 -5.54 -19.58
CA VAL A 113 18.48 -5.75 -19.22
C VAL A 113 18.02 -4.68 -18.24
N ILE A 114 16.84 -4.10 -18.50
CA ILE A 114 16.14 -3.18 -17.59
C ILE A 114 14.82 -3.83 -17.17
N ILE A 115 14.61 -3.98 -15.85
CA ILE A 115 13.37 -4.53 -15.28
C ILE A 115 12.59 -3.40 -14.61
N ALA A 116 11.46 -3.00 -15.21
CA ALA A 116 10.62 -1.94 -14.69
C ALA A 116 9.71 -2.44 -13.56
N CYS A 117 10.17 -2.34 -12.32
CA CYS A 117 9.38 -2.66 -11.12
C CYS A 117 8.53 -1.46 -10.64
N THR A 118 7.82 -0.79 -11.56
CA THR A 118 7.15 0.50 -11.32
C THR A 118 5.70 0.40 -10.83
N GLY A 119 5.18 -0.81 -10.61
CA GLY A 119 3.85 -1.08 -10.08
C GLY A 119 2.80 -1.32 -11.17
N PHE A 120 1.52 -1.21 -10.79
CA PHE A 120 0.37 -1.53 -11.64
C PHE A 120 -0.67 -0.40 -11.61
N LYS A 121 -1.54 -0.37 -12.63
CA LYS A 121 -2.74 0.50 -12.69
C LYS A 121 -3.98 -0.30 -12.36
N ILE A 122 -4.97 0.34 -11.73
CA ILE A 122 -6.30 -0.23 -11.52
C ILE A 122 -7.10 -0.03 -12.80
N LYS A 123 -7.28 -1.09 -13.60
CA LYS A 123 -7.97 -1.01 -14.90
C LYS A 123 -8.95 -2.16 -15.08
N HIS A 124 -10.21 -1.82 -15.34
CA HIS A 124 -11.27 -2.77 -15.70
C HIS A 124 -11.60 -2.60 -17.18
N ARG A 125 -11.18 -3.55 -18.04
CA ARG A 125 -11.35 -3.44 -19.50
C ARG A 125 -12.77 -3.72 -19.99
N PHE A 126 -13.64 -4.19 -19.10
CA PHE A 126 -15.01 -4.59 -19.40
C PHE A 126 -16.04 -3.53 -19.02
N PHE A 127 -15.63 -2.41 -18.43
CA PHE A 127 -16.49 -1.24 -18.20
C PHE A 127 -16.19 -0.15 -19.22
N ASP A 128 -17.24 0.55 -19.65
CA ASP A 128 -17.07 1.84 -20.32
C ASP A 128 -16.44 2.84 -19.36
N LYS A 129 -15.52 3.65 -19.87
CA LYS A 129 -14.76 4.61 -19.04
C LYS A 129 -15.64 5.69 -18.42
N ASP A 130 -16.73 6.06 -19.09
CA ASP A 130 -17.71 7.02 -18.58
C ASP A 130 -18.54 6.43 -17.42
N LEU A 131 -18.57 5.10 -17.29
CA LEU A 131 -19.25 4.40 -16.20
C LEU A 131 -18.30 4.21 -15.01
N ILE A 132 -17.15 3.57 -15.22
CA ILE A 132 -16.14 3.30 -14.19
C ILE A 132 -14.74 3.42 -14.80
N ASP A 133 -13.98 4.41 -14.35
CA ASP A 133 -12.55 4.53 -14.60
C ASP A 133 -11.80 4.82 -13.29
N PHE A 134 -10.96 3.86 -12.88
CA PHE A 134 -10.10 3.98 -11.69
C PHE A 134 -8.61 4.04 -12.08
N GLU A 135 -8.29 4.24 -13.38
CA GLU A 135 -6.90 4.31 -13.82
C GLU A 135 -6.20 5.55 -13.27
N ASN A 136 -6.94 6.64 -13.06
CA ASN A 136 -6.44 7.92 -12.57
C ASN A 136 -7.39 8.51 -11.51
N GLY A 137 -6.82 9.14 -10.48
CA GLY A 137 -7.59 9.86 -9.47
C GLY A 137 -8.11 8.99 -8.32
N PRO A 138 -9.08 9.50 -7.54
CA PRO A 138 -9.66 8.77 -6.41
C PRO A 138 -10.50 7.57 -6.87
N VAL A 139 -10.67 6.60 -5.98
CA VAL A 139 -11.56 5.44 -6.19
C VAL A 139 -12.79 5.61 -5.29
N PRO A 140 -13.91 6.15 -5.81
CA PRO A 140 -15.08 6.53 -5.03
C PRO A 140 -15.98 5.33 -4.72
N LEU A 141 -15.54 4.52 -3.76
CA LEU A 141 -16.24 3.32 -3.33
C LEU A 141 -16.40 3.31 -1.81
N LEU A 142 -17.63 3.11 -1.33
CA LEU A 142 -17.89 2.93 0.10
C LEU A 142 -17.22 1.64 0.55
N HIS A 143 -16.45 1.71 1.63
CA HIS A 143 -15.63 0.61 2.15
C HIS A 143 -14.70 0.00 1.10
N LYS A 144 -14.25 0.81 0.12
CA LYS A 144 -13.45 0.36 -1.02
C LYS A 144 -14.14 -0.78 -1.81
N MET A 145 -15.47 -0.79 -1.84
CA MET A 145 -16.28 -1.90 -2.37
C MET A 145 -17.49 -1.45 -3.19
N ILE A 146 -18.32 -0.54 -2.68
CA ILE A 146 -19.66 -0.27 -3.25
C ILE A 146 -19.67 1.10 -3.95
N PRO A 147 -20.00 1.18 -5.25
CA PRO A 147 -20.20 2.44 -5.95
C PRO A 147 -21.59 3.04 -5.64
N ALA A 148 -21.69 4.37 -5.54
CA ALA A 148 -22.98 5.04 -5.30
C ALA A 148 -23.95 4.98 -6.49
N SER A 149 -23.44 4.98 -7.72
CA SER A 149 -24.25 5.13 -8.94
C SER A 149 -24.83 3.82 -9.47
N ILE A 150 -24.37 2.66 -9.00
CA ILE A 150 -24.70 1.36 -9.58
C ILE A 150 -25.12 0.38 -8.48
N ASN A 151 -26.40 0.04 -8.49
CA ASN A 151 -26.93 -1.01 -7.63
C ASN A 151 -26.40 -2.39 -8.09
N ASN A 152 -26.19 -3.30 -7.13
CA ASN A 152 -25.77 -4.68 -7.37
C ASN A 152 -24.37 -4.87 -7.97
N LEU A 153 -23.50 -3.86 -7.95
CA LEU A 153 -22.08 -3.98 -8.30
C LEU A 153 -21.19 -3.89 -7.05
N TYR A 154 -20.21 -4.78 -6.94
CA TYR A 154 -19.31 -4.86 -5.79
C TYR A 154 -17.88 -5.15 -6.23
N PHE A 155 -16.94 -4.37 -5.70
CA PHE A 155 -15.49 -4.58 -5.87
C PHE A 155 -14.91 -5.28 -4.64
N ILE A 156 -14.78 -6.59 -4.70
CA ILE A 156 -14.18 -7.38 -3.61
C ILE A 156 -12.66 -7.39 -3.76
N GLY A 157 -11.95 -6.98 -2.71
CA GLY A 157 -10.49 -6.95 -2.69
C GLY A 157 -9.87 -5.74 -3.38
N LEU A 158 -10.65 -4.72 -3.76
CA LEU A 158 -10.12 -3.49 -4.35
C LEU A 158 -9.59 -2.52 -3.29
N PHE A 159 -8.69 -3.00 -2.44
CA PHE A 159 -8.02 -2.22 -1.41
C PHE A 159 -6.60 -2.73 -1.17
N GLN A 160 -5.73 -1.87 -0.66
CA GLN A 160 -4.35 -2.19 -0.34
C GLN A 160 -4.14 -2.04 1.19
N PRO A 161 -4.31 -3.12 1.96
CA PRO A 161 -4.17 -3.04 3.41
C PRO A 161 -2.70 -2.94 3.83
N LEU A 162 -2.44 -2.19 4.90
CA LEU A 162 -1.21 -2.35 5.70
C LEU A 162 -1.29 -3.66 6.50
N GLY A 163 -1.35 -4.79 5.81
CA GLY A 163 -1.64 -6.11 6.36
C GLY A 163 -1.99 -7.13 5.28
N CYS A 164 -2.82 -8.11 5.64
CA CYS A 164 -3.26 -9.17 4.73
C CYS A 164 -4.62 -8.82 4.10
N ILE A 165 -4.77 -9.05 2.78
CA ILE A 165 -6.01 -8.76 2.06
C ILE A 165 -7.14 -9.74 2.37
N TRP A 166 -6.83 -11.02 2.62
CA TRP A 166 -7.84 -12.08 2.69
C TRP A 166 -8.94 -11.83 3.73
N PRO A 167 -8.61 -11.46 4.99
CA PRO A 167 -9.64 -11.21 6.00
C PRO A 167 -10.55 -10.02 5.66
N GLY A 168 -10.00 -8.99 5.02
CA GLY A 168 -10.80 -7.84 4.58
C GLY A 168 -11.73 -8.20 3.41
N ALA A 169 -11.23 -8.96 2.43
CA ALA A 169 -12.02 -9.41 1.28
C ALA A 169 -13.14 -10.38 1.69
N GLU A 170 -12.89 -11.24 2.69
CA GLU A 170 -13.93 -12.10 3.28
C GLU A 170 -15.05 -11.27 3.92
N LEU A 171 -14.71 -10.26 4.72
CA LEU A 171 -15.70 -9.38 5.35
C LEU A 171 -16.45 -8.53 4.32
N GLN A 172 -15.76 -8.01 3.30
CA GLN A 172 -16.39 -7.35 2.15
C GLN A 172 -17.42 -8.26 1.48
N SER A 173 -17.06 -9.52 1.21
CA SER A 173 -17.95 -10.49 0.56
C SER A 173 -19.20 -10.78 1.39
N LYS A 174 -19.05 -10.93 2.71
CA LYS A 174 -20.19 -11.11 3.64
C LYS A 174 -21.13 -9.91 3.61
N LEU A 175 -20.57 -8.69 3.65
CA LEU A 175 -21.37 -7.47 3.64
C LEU A 175 -22.06 -7.26 2.30
N ALA A 176 -21.36 -7.51 1.18
CA ALA A 176 -21.92 -7.45 -0.17
C ALA A 176 -23.10 -8.41 -0.34
N ALA A 177 -23.00 -9.65 0.15
CA ALA A 177 -24.10 -10.61 0.11
C ALA A 177 -25.32 -10.12 0.92
N LYS A 178 -25.10 -9.51 2.09
CA LYS A 178 -26.16 -8.94 2.91
C LYS A 178 -26.82 -7.72 2.25
N HIS A 179 -26.03 -6.85 1.63
CA HIS A 179 -26.54 -5.70 0.86
C HIS A 179 -27.40 -6.17 -0.32
N LEU A 180 -26.89 -7.14 -1.10
CA LEU A 180 -27.62 -7.72 -2.23
C LEU A 180 -28.93 -8.38 -1.82
N ALA A 181 -28.99 -8.98 -0.63
CA ALA A 181 -30.19 -9.60 -0.08
C ALA A 181 -31.16 -8.60 0.60
N GLY A 182 -30.85 -7.29 0.62
CA GLY A 182 -31.65 -6.28 1.34
C GLY A 182 -31.61 -6.41 2.87
N LEU A 183 -30.60 -7.12 3.40
CA LEU A 183 -30.41 -7.36 4.83
C LEU A 183 -29.50 -6.31 5.49
N TRP A 184 -28.84 -5.50 4.68
CA TRP A 184 -28.05 -4.34 5.13
C TRP A 184 -28.21 -3.22 4.11
N GLU A 185 -28.31 -2.00 4.62
CA GLU A 185 -28.31 -0.76 3.85
C GLU A 185 -27.40 0.24 4.58
N PRO A 186 -26.74 1.15 3.84
CA PRO A 186 -25.94 2.19 4.48
C PRO A 186 -26.82 3.09 5.36
N ASN A 187 -26.30 3.49 6.52
CA ASN A 187 -27.04 4.32 7.49
C ASN A 187 -27.26 5.78 7.05
N SER A 188 -26.78 6.16 5.87
CA SER A 188 -26.85 7.50 5.30
C SER A 188 -26.74 7.42 3.78
N ASP A 189 -26.88 8.56 3.13
CA ASP A 189 -26.61 8.70 1.69
C ASP A 189 -25.22 8.18 1.32
N MET A 190 -25.17 7.30 0.31
CA MET A 190 -23.95 6.59 -0.06
C MET A 190 -22.85 7.53 -0.57
N GLN A 191 -23.21 8.58 -1.31
CA GLN A 191 -22.25 9.55 -1.83
C GLN A 191 -21.59 10.32 -0.68
N LYS A 192 -22.37 10.78 0.30
CA LYS A 192 -21.81 11.45 1.50
C LYS A 192 -20.86 10.57 2.29
N LEU A 193 -21.16 9.27 2.41
CA LEU A 193 -20.27 8.32 3.10
C LEU A 193 -18.96 8.11 2.32
N ILE A 194 -19.03 8.02 0.99
CA ILE A 194 -17.85 7.91 0.12
C ILE A 194 -16.97 9.16 0.24
N ASP A 195 -17.57 10.35 0.13
CA ASP A 195 -16.84 11.62 0.22
C ASP A 195 -16.16 11.77 1.59
N PHE A 196 -16.83 11.30 2.65
CA PHE A 196 -16.26 11.24 3.99
C PHE A 196 -15.07 10.28 4.07
N GLU A 197 -15.16 9.06 3.53
CA GLU A 197 -14.05 8.09 3.53
C GLU A 197 -12.85 8.55 2.70
N ILE A 198 -13.08 9.25 1.58
CA ILE A 198 -12.00 9.84 0.75
C ILE A 198 -11.31 10.97 1.53
N SER A 199 -12.10 11.83 2.18
CA SER A 199 -11.59 13.00 2.92
C SER A 199 -10.94 12.63 4.26
N ASN A 200 -11.27 11.45 4.81
CA ASN A 200 -10.76 10.94 6.09
C ASN A 200 -10.10 9.57 5.91
N PRO A 201 -8.95 9.50 5.21
CA PRO A 201 -8.29 8.23 4.95
C PRO A 201 -7.78 7.58 6.25
N ASP A 202 -7.87 6.25 6.33
CA ASP A 202 -7.39 5.48 7.49
C ASP A 202 -5.90 5.76 7.80
N VAL A 203 -5.10 6.04 6.76
CA VAL A 203 -3.67 6.35 6.85
C VAL A 203 -3.33 7.47 5.88
N GLN A 204 -2.64 8.50 6.36
CA GLN A 204 -2.09 9.56 5.53
C GLN A 204 -0.93 9.02 4.69
N GLN A 205 -1.14 8.87 3.38
CA GLN A 205 -0.14 8.44 2.40
C GLN A 205 0.35 9.62 1.57
N VAL A 206 1.56 9.49 1.00
CA VAL A 206 2.02 10.40 -0.05
C VAL A 206 1.09 10.35 -1.26
N GLU A 207 0.85 11.51 -1.88
CA GLU A 207 0.03 11.58 -3.08
C GLU A 207 0.70 10.83 -4.24
N SER A 208 0.11 9.69 -4.60
CA SER A 208 0.58 8.85 -5.70
C SER A 208 -0.55 7.94 -6.17
N PRO A 209 -0.62 7.61 -7.47
CA PRO A 209 -1.65 6.71 -7.99
C PRO A 209 -1.72 5.35 -7.28
N ARG A 210 -0.60 4.87 -6.73
CA ARG A 210 -0.54 3.58 -6.03
C ARG A 210 -1.20 3.59 -4.64
N HIS A 211 -1.50 4.76 -4.08
CA HIS A 211 -1.90 4.90 -2.68
C HIS A 211 -3.39 5.17 -2.49
N THR A 212 -4.16 5.30 -3.57
CA THR A 212 -5.57 5.70 -3.61
C THR A 212 -6.53 4.73 -2.90
N ILE A 213 -6.08 3.48 -2.71
CA ILE A 213 -6.86 2.39 -2.11
C ILE A 213 -6.24 1.87 -0.81
N THR A 214 -5.30 2.60 -0.21
CA THR A 214 -4.65 2.19 1.04
C THR A 214 -5.62 2.18 2.21
N VAL A 215 -5.57 1.14 3.06
CA VAL A 215 -6.35 1.06 4.30
C VAL A 215 -5.50 0.57 5.48
N ASP A 216 -5.85 0.97 6.70
CA ASP A 216 -5.34 0.33 7.92
C ASP A 216 -6.11 -0.97 8.15
N ASP A 217 -5.47 -2.13 8.03
CA ASP A 217 -6.16 -3.44 8.08
C ASP A 217 -7.08 -3.59 9.29
N PHE A 218 -6.60 -3.20 10.47
CA PHE A 218 -7.35 -3.34 11.72
C PHE A 218 -8.56 -2.43 11.78
N SER A 219 -8.38 -1.16 11.43
CA SER A 219 -9.48 -0.17 11.43
C SER A 219 -10.52 -0.52 10.36
N PHE A 220 -10.05 -0.92 9.17
CA PHE A 220 -10.89 -1.37 8.06
C PHE A 220 -11.75 -2.57 8.43
N ARG A 221 -11.13 -3.63 8.98
CA ARG A 221 -11.84 -4.84 9.41
C ARG A 221 -12.79 -4.56 10.58
N LYS A 222 -12.42 -3.69 11.51
CA LYS A 222 -13.30 -3.28 12.62
C LYS A 222 -14.55 -2.56 12.09
N ARG A 223 -14.40 -1.66 11.11
CA ARG A 223 -15.53 -0.98 10.45
C ARG A 223 -16.44 -1.99 9.75
N LEU A 224 -15.90 -2.89 8.93
CA LEU A 224 -16.72 -3.90 8.24
C LEU A 224 -17.45 -4.85 9.19
N LYS A 225 -16.82 -5.25 10.31
CA LYS A 225 -17.49 -6.07 11.33
C LYS A 225 -18.66 -5.34 11.99
N LYS A 226 -18.49 -4.05 12.28
CA LYS A 226 -19.56 -3.21 12.83
C LYS A 226 -20.76 -3.11 11.88
N GLU A 227 -20.51 -2.97 10.58
CA GLU A 227 -21.58 -2.99 9.57
C GLU A 227 -22.26 -4.36 9.44
N LEU A 228 -21.52 -5.45 9.63
CA LEU A 228 -22.12 -6.79 9.66
C LEU A 228 -23.01 -7.01 10.89
N GLU A 229 -22.64 -6.44 12.03
CA GLU A 229 -23.43 -6.49 13.28
C GLU A 229 -24.74 -5.69 13.18
N SER A 230 -24.82 -4.68 12.31
CA SER A 230 -26.05 -3.92 12.06
C SER A 230 -27.00 -4.58 11.06
N THR A 231 -26.62 -5.73 10.48
CA THR A 231 -27.47 -6.44 9.50
C THR A 231 -28.73 -7.02 10.15
N ARG A 232 -29.83 -7.02 9.41
CA ARG A 232 -31.08 -7.67 9.83
C ARG A 232 -30.89 -9.19 9.83
N SER A 233 -31.48 -9.85 10.83
CA SER A 233 -31.55 -11.31 10.85
C SER A 233 -32.45 -11.80 9.72
N VAL A 234 -32.03 -12.85 9.03
CA VAL A 234 -32.95 -13.61 8.17
C VAL A 234 -33.83 -14.38 9.13
N ASN A 235 -35.10 -13.99 9.26
CA ASN A 235 -36.07 -14.90 9.83
C ASN A 235 -36.15 -16.10 8.87
N ALA A 236 -35.57 -17.22 9.28
CA ALA A 236 -35.69 -18.50 8.60
C ALA A 236 -37.10 -19.06 8.79
#